data_AF-A0AAW9X826-F1
#
_entry.id   AF-A0AAW9X826-F1
#
_cell.length_a   1.000
_cell.length_b   1.000
_cell.length_c   1.000
_cell.angle_alpha   90.00
_cell.angle_beta   90.00
_cell.angle_gamma   90.00
#
_symmetry.space_group_name_H-M   'P 1'
#
loop_
_entity.id
_entity.type
_entity.pdbx_description
1 polymer ?
#
loop_
_entity_poly.entity_id
_entity_poly.type
_entity_poly.pdbx_seq_one_letter_code
_entity_poly.pdbx_strand_id
1 'polypeptide(L)'
;QFKYMRARYKHLRFAQRLYLKKHQAGFLFGKTTVFLGRFQDGFRNGKKNIVSYYGNLLRIYLSSPVWSLVNYSLRHSQLESVSSFIAYRQKQMHTLKEIIAKPRLTGREFHDVRKIISQQVSYYDTLRSLDPENKEALQISRFLAAINGLMGDKHDDMVADDMENRQSYDAPVALDSDIRQRLELLISRFPL
;
A
#
# COMPACT_ATOMS: atom_id res chain seq x y z
N GLN A 1 13.03 15.81 -1.64
CA GLN A 1 13.59 14.68 -2.43
C GLN A 1 13.18 13.31 -1.90
N PHE A 2 13.34 13.00 -0.60
CA PHE A 2 12.96 11.69 -0.01
C PHE A 2 11.51 11.26 -0.28
N LYS A 3 10.53 12.17 -0.13
CA LYS A 3 9.10 11.90 -0.43
C LYS A 3 8.89 11.33 -1.84
N TYR A 4 9.56 11.89 -2.84
CA TYR A 4 9.46 11.45 -4.24
C TYR A 4 10.12 10.08 -4.45
N MET A 5 11.28 9.84 -3.85
CA MET A 5 11.92 8.52 -3.87
C MET A 5 10.98 7.46 -3.30
N ARG A 6 10.43 7.69 -2.09
CA ARG A 6 9.50 6.75 -1.45
C ARG A 6 8.26 6.51 -2.30
N ALA A 7 7.71 7.55 -2.93
CA ALA A 7 6.56 7.41 -3.83
C ALA A 7 6.88 6.46 -5.01
N ARG A 8 8.05 6.63 -5.66
CA ARG A 8 8.50 5.74 -6.75
C ARG A 8 8.69 4.29 -6.28
N TYR A 9 9.30 4.09 -5.12
CA TYR A 9 9.46 2.75 -4.53
C TYR A 9 8.12 2.09 -4.21
N LYS A 10 7.17 2.84 -3.64
CA LYS A 10 5.82 2.34 -3.39
C LYS A 10 5.12 1.94 -4.69
N HIS A 11 5.17 2.79 -5.71
CA HIS A 11 4.55 2.51 -7.00
C HIS A 11 5.11 1.22 -7.62
N LEU A 12 6.44 1.09 -7.68
CA LEU A 12 7.08 -0.13 -8.20
C LEU A 12 6.80 -1.36 -7.32
N ARG A 13 6.61 -1.19 -6.01
CA ARG A 13 6.17 -2.29 -5.11
C ARG A 13 4.76 -2.76 -5.47
N PHE A 14 3.85 -1.84 -5.75
CA PHE A 14 2.50 -2.18 -6.16
C PHE A 14 2.49 -2.82 -7.54
N ALA A 15 3.26 -2.31 -8.50
CA ALA A 15 3.42 -2.94 -9.81
C ALA A 15 3.91 -4.40 -9.69
N GLN A 16 4.91 -4.67 -8.83
CA GLN A 16 5.36 -6.04 -8.60
C GLN A 16 4.27 -6.94 -7.99
N ARG A 17 3.47 -6.40 -7.08
CA ARG A 17 2.36 -7.15 -6.46
C ARG A 17 1.20 -7.40 -7.42
N LEU A 18 0.93 -6.46 -8.32
CA LEU A 18 -0.15 -6.60 -9.29
C LEU A 18 0.25 -7.53 -10.43
N TYR A 19 1.45 -7.37 -10.98
CA TYR A 19 1.79 -7.91 -12.30
C TYR A 19 2.80 -9.06 -12.30
N LEU A 20 3.47 -9.37 -11.18
CA LEU A 20 4.35 -10.54 -11.12
C LEU A 20 3.57 -11.80 -10.75
N LYS A 21 4.02 -12.95 -11.25
CA LYS A 21 3.43 -14.27 -11.00
C LYS A 21 3.23 -14.63 -9.53
N LYS A 22 4.09 -14.10 -8.65
CA LYS A 22 4.01 -14.36 -7.20
C LYS A 22 3.11 -13.37 -6.45
N HIS A 23 2.63 -12.33 -7.10
CA HIS A 23 1.92 -11.18 -6.49
C HIS A 23 2.64 -10.61 -5.25
N GLN A 24 3.97 -10.62 -5.29
CA GLN A 24 4.85 -10.22 -4.20
C GLN A 24 6.01 -9.42 -4.76
N ALA A 25 6.44 -8.41 -3.99
CA ALA A 25 7.66 -7.69 -4.30
C ALA A 25 8.87 -8.55 -3.94
N GLY A 26 9.95 -8.43 -4.71
CA GLY A 26 11.22 -9.09 -4.42
C GLY A 26 11.72 -8.74 -3.01
N PHE A 27 12.34 -9.71 -2.33
CA PHE A 27 12.67 -9.61 -0.91
C PHE A 27 13.46 -8.34 -0.55
N LEU A 28 14.58 -8.09 -1.23
CA LEU A 28 15.44 -6.92 -1.00
C LEU A 28 14.67 -5.61 -1.22
N PHE A 29 13.96 -5.52 -2.34
CA PHE A 29 13.16 -4.33 -2.68
C PHE A 29 12.02 -4.09 -1.67
N GLY A 30 11.36 -5.15 -1.23
CA GLY A 30 10.33 -5.12 -0.20
C GLY A 30 10.87 -4.58 1.12
N LYS A 31 12.05 -5.05 1.56
CA LYS A 31 12.74 -4.56 2.76
C LYS A 31 13.12 -3.09 2.63
N THR A 32 13.70 -2.66 1.51
CA THR A 32 14.02 -1.25 1.25
C THR A 32 12.77 -0.37 1.39
N THR A 33 11.64 -0.79 0.82
CA THR A 33 10.38 -0.03 0.92
C THR A 33 9.86 0.07 2.36
N VAL A 34 10.02 -0.98 3.17
CA VAL A 34 9.67 -0.96 4.60
C VAL A 34 10.58 -0.01 5.37
N PHE A 35 11.89 -0.05 5.13
CA PHE A 35 12.85 0.83 5.79
C PHE A 35 12.62 2.30 5.44
N LEU A 36 12.28 2.61 4.18
CA LEU A 36 11.85 3.95 3.77
C LEU A 36 10.59 4.40 4.53
N GLY A 37 9.67 3.48 4.82
CA GLY A 37 8.51 3.75 5.68
C GLY A 37 8.92 4.12 7.10
N ARG A 38 9.63 3.21 7.79
CA ARG A 38 10.03 3.39 9.18
C ARG A 38 10.95 4.59 9.40
N PHE A 39 11.82 4.90 8.44
CA PHE A 39 12.62 6.12 8.45
C PHE A 39 11.75 7.38 8.40
N GLN A 40 10.74 7.41 7.52
CA GLN A 40 9.80 8.53 7.43
C GLN A 40 9.03 8.72 8.72
N ASP A 41 8.55 7.62 9.32
CA ASP A 41 7.73 7.66 10.53
C ASP A 41 8.59 8.12 11.72
N GLY A 42 9.83 7.64 11.83
CA GLY A 42 10.79 8.14 12.81
C GLY A 42 11.10 9.63 12.64
N PHE A 43 11.23 10.12 11.41
CA PHE A 43 11.49 11.52 11.12
C PHE A 43 10.30 12.42 11.47
N ARG A 44 9.07 12.03 11.09
CA ARG A 44 7.84 12.77 11.42
C ARG A 44 7.61 12.89 12.91
N ASN A 45 7.92 11.84 13.67
CA ASN A 45 7.72 11.79 15.12
C ASN A 45 8.95 12.22 15.95
N GLY A 46 9.98 12.81 15.33
CA GLY A 46 11.17 13.32 16.03
C GLY A 46 12.05 12.25 16.72
N LYS A 47 11.87 10.96 16.42
CA LYS A 47 12.58 9.85 17.08
C LYS A 47 13.96 9.64 16.46
N LYS A 48 14.96 10.38 16.94
CA LYS A 48 16.35 10.36 16.42
C LYS A 48 16.97 8.96 16.32
N ASN A 49 16.70 8.07 17.28
CA ASN A 49 17.24 6.70 17.27
C ASN A 49 16.71 5.88 16.08
N ILE A 50 15.41 6.00 15.78
CA ILE A 50 14.76 5.33 14.64
C ILE A 50 15.33 5.88 13.33
N VAL A 51 15.46 7.21 13.23
CA VAL A 51 16.02 7.88 12.05
C VAL A 51 17.45 7.40 11.79
N SER A 52 18.31 7.38 12.81
CA SER A 52 19.71 6.94 12.67
C SER A 52 19.81 5.47 12.27
N TYR A 53 19.05 4.59 12.95
CA TYR A 53 19.05 3.16 12.67
C TYR A 53 18.61 2.85 11.23
N TYR A 54 17.43 3.34 10.80
CA TYR A 54 16.95 3.09 9.44
C TYR A 54 17.74 3.87 8.38
N GLY A 55 18.33 5.01 8.73
CA GLY A 55 19.24 5.75 7.85
C GLY A 55 20.47 4.92 7.48
N ASN A 56 21.09 4.26 8.46
CA ASN A 56 22.23 3.38 8.24
C ASN A 56 21.87 2.15 7.40
N LEU A 57 20.72 1.53 7.67
CA LEU A 57 20.22 0.43 6.83
C LEU A 57 19.95 0.89 5.40
N LEU A 58 19.32 2.05 5.21
CA LEU A 58 19.04 2.60 3.88
C LEU A 58 20.32 2.89 3.11
N ARG A 59 21.41 3.31 3.76
CA ARG A 59 22.71 3.52 3.11
C ARG A 59 23.22 2.24 2.44
N ILE A 60 23.02 1.09 3.08
CA ILE A 60 23.37 -0.22 2.53
C ILE A 60 22.38 -0.63 1.44
N TYR A 61 21.08 -0.54 1.71
CA TYR A 61 20.03 -1.03 0.82
C TYR A 61 19.81 -0.19 -0.44
N LEU A 62 20.26 1.07 -0.44
CA LEU A 62 20.25 1.96 -1.60
C LEU A 62 21.63 2.01 -2.30
N SER A 63 22.60 1.21 -1.86
CA SER A 63 23.91 1.12 -2.50
C SER A 63 23.82 0.47 -3.90
N SER A 64 24.79 0.79 -4.76
CA SER A 64 24.85 0.25 -6.12
C SER A 64 24.84 -1.30 -6.18
N PRO A 65 25.58 -2.04 -5.32
CA PRO A 65 25.54 -3.50 -5.33
C PRO A 65 24.14 -4.07 -5.02
N VAL A 66 23.46 -3.54 -3.99
CA VAL A 66 22.10 -3.99 -3.64
C VAL A 66 21.11 -3.63 -4.73
N TRP A 67 21.24 -2.43 -5.32
CA TRP A 67 20.40 -2.02 -6.44
C TRP A 67 20.60 -2.90 -7.68
N SER A 68 21.84 -3.34 -7.96
CA SER A 68 22.12 -4.28 -9.05
C SER A 68 21.38 -5.60 -8.86
N LEU A 69 21.38 -6.16 -7.64
CA LEU A 69 20.62 -7.37 -7.31
C LEU A 69 19.10 -7.18 -7.44
N VAL A 70 18.59 -6.04 -6.98
CA VAL A 70 17.17 -5.68 -7.16
C VAL A 70 16.82 -5.61 -8.64
N ASN A 71 17.62 -4.91 -9.45
CA ASN A 71 17.40 -4.76 -10.88
C ASN A 71 17.50 -6.11 -11.62
N TYR A 72 18.46 -6.95 -11.25
CA TYR A 72 18.56 -8.32 -11.75
C TYR A 72 17.28 -9.11 -11.44
N SER A 73 16.84 -9.11 -10.18
CA SER A 73 15.61 -9.79 -9.76
C SER A 73 14.38 -9.28 -10.52
N LEU A 74 14.28 -7.97 -10.77
CA LEU A 74 13.16 -7.38 -11.52
C LEU A 74 13.15 -7.85 -12.98
N ARG A 75 14.32 -7.86 -13.64
CA ARG A 75 14.46 -8.27 -15.05
C ARG A 75 14.21 -9.76 -15.27
N HIS A 76 14.44 -10.60 -14.26
CA HIS A 76 14.25 -12.05 -14.33
C HIS A 76 12.94 -12.51 -13.68
N SER A 77 12.10 -11.57 -13.24
CA SER A 77 10.77 -11.90 -12.71
C SER A 77 9.79 -12.15 -13.86
N GLN A 78 8.98 -13.19 -13.72
CA GLN A 78 7.93 -13.50 -14.69
C GLN A 78 6.69 -12.65 -14.43
N LEU A 79 6.19 -12.02 -15.49
CA LEU A 79 4.88 -11.41 -15.49
C LEU A 79 3.79 -12.48 -15.38
N GLU A 80 2.69 -12.12 -14.76
CA GLU A 80 1.52 -12.96 -14.60
C GLU A 80 0.62 -12.89 -15.85
N SER A 81 -0.21 -13.92 -16.05
CA SER A 81 -1.23 -13.93 -17.10
C SER A 81 -2.41 -13.00 -16.75
N VAL A 82 -3.20 -12.64 -17.77
CA VAL A 82 -4.40 -11.81 -17.58
C VAL A 82 -5.42 -12.49 -16.67
N SER A 83 -5.65 -13.80 -16.83
CA SER A 83 -6.61 -14.55 -16.02
C SER A 83 -6.21 -14.62 -14.55
N SER A 84 -4.94 -14.89 -14.26
CA SER A 84 -4.41 -14.90 -12.90
C SER A 84 -4.45 -13.50 -12.26
N PHE A 85 -4.17 -12.43 -13.03
CA PHE A 85 -4.32 -11.05 -12.56
C PHE A 85 -5.78 -10.73 -12.17
N ILE A 86 -6.75 -11.12 -13.00
CA ILE A 86 -8.18 -10.95 -12.71
C ILE A 86 -8.55 -11.71 -11.43
N ALA A 87 -8.16 -12.99 -11.33
CA ALA A 87 -8.41 -13.81 -10.15
C ALA A 87 -7.78 -13.20 -8.88
N TYR A 88 -6.57 -12.64 -8.98
CA TYR A 88 -5.93 -11.95 -7.87
C TYR A 88 -6.73 -10.72 -7.41
N ARG A 89 -7.24 -9.92 -8.35
CA ARG A 89 -8.10 -8.76 -8.02
C ARG A 89 -9.42 -9.18 -7.39
N GLN A 90 -10.08 -10.20 -7.91
CA GLN A 90 -11.30 -10.75 -7.31
C GLN A 90 -11.03 -11.25 -5.88
N LYS A 91 -9.93 -11.98 -5.67
CA LYS A 91 -9.50 -12.40 -4.33
C LYS A 91 -9.27 -11.21 -3.40
N GLN A 92 -8.64 -10.13 -3.87
CA GLN A 92 -8.49 -8.91 -3.07
C GLN A 92 -9.85 -8.31 -2.66
N MET A 93 -10.84 -8.28 -3.57
CA MET A 93 -12.17 -7.76 -3.27
C MET A 93 -12.95 -8.67 -2.31
N HIS A 94 -12.80 -9.99 -2.43
CA HIS A 94 -13.35 -10.94 -1.45
C HIS A 94 -12.74 -10.74 -0.06
N THR A 95 -11.42 -10.67 0.04
CA THR A 95 -10.74 -10.40 1.32
C THR A 95 -11.16 -9.05 1.90
N LEU A 96 -11.31 -8.02 1.04
CA LEU A 96 -11.82 -6.73 1.47
C LEU A 96 -13.22 -6.87 2.10
N LYS A 97 -14.14 -7.58 1.42
CA LYS A 97 -15.52 -7.83 1.88
C LYS A 97 -15.55 -8.55 3.23
N GLU A 98 -14.72 -9.57 3.41
CA GLU A 98 -14.61 -10.31 4.66
C GLU A 98 -14.13 -9.44 5.82
N ILE A 99 -13.11 -8.59 5.59
CA ILE A 99 -12.59 -7.72 6.63
C ILE A 99 -13.61 -6.65 7.00
N ILE A 100 -14.22 -5.96 6.02
CA ILE A 100 -15.13 -4.85 6.30
C ILE A 100 -16.45 -5.29 6.94
N ALA A 101 -16.83 -6.57 6.80
CA ALA A 101 -17.98 -7.14 7.49
C ALA A 101 -17.82 -7.14 9.03
N LYS A 102 -16.59 -7.05 9.53
CA LYS A 102 -16.33 -6.93 10.98
C LYS A 102 -16.74 -5.55 11.47
N PRO A 103 -17.40 -5.43 12.63
CA PRO A 103 -17.79 -4.13 13.18
C PRO A 103 -16.60 -3.27 13.62
N ARG A 104 -15.53 -3.92 14.09
CA ARG A 104 -14.28 -3.28 14.52
C ARG A 104 -13.09 -3.96 13.85
N LEU A 105 -12.07 -3.16 13.53
CA LEU A 105 -10.83 -3.61 12.89
C LEU A 105 -9.65 -3.30 13.80
N THR A 106 -8.73 -4.26 13.90
CA THR A 106 -7.38 -4.01 14.41
C THR A 106 -6.59 -3.14 13.43
N GLY A 107 -5.51 -2.49 13.88
CA GLY A 107 -4.63 -1.74 12.99
C GLY A 107 -4.01 -2.60 11.89
N ARG A 108 -3.73 -3.88 12.17
CA ARG A 108 -3.28 -4.84 11.15
C ARG A 108 -4.32 -5.05 10.05
N GLU A 109 -5.58 -5.29 10.41
CA GLU A 109 -6.67 -5.47 9.45
C GLU A 109 -6.94 -4.18 8.67
N PHE A 110 -6.95 -3.03 9.36
CA PHE A 110 -7.08 -1.72 8.72
C PHE A 110 -5.95 -1.49 7.69
N HIS A 111 -4.72 -1.84 8.05
CA HIS A 111 -3.58 -1.74 7.14
C HIS A 111 -3.68 -2.71 5.96
N ASP A 112 -4.24 -3.91 6.15
CA ASP A 112 -4.48 -4.85 5.05
C ASP A 112 -5.55 -4.34 4.08
N VAL A 113 -6.63 -3.76 4.58
CA VAL A 113 -7.62 -3.02 3.76
C VAL A 113 -6.92 -1.90 2.99
N ARG A 114 -6.13 -1.07 3.66
CA ARG A 114 -5.40 0.04 3.02
C ARG A 114 -4.45 -0.46 1.93
N LYS A 115 -3.78 -1.61 2.12
CA LYS A 115 -2.90 -2.22 1.11
C LYS A 115 -3.67 -2.66 -0.14
N ILE A 116 -4.89 -3.18 0.02
CA ILE A 116 -5.75 -3.56 -1.11
C ILE A 116 -6.14 -2.30 -1.87
N ILE A 117 -6.67 -1.29 -1.18
CA ILE A 117 -7.08 -0.02 -1.80
C ILE A 117 -5.91 0.68 -2.48
N SER A 118 -4.74 0.78 -1.84
CA SER A 118 -3.54 1.37 -2.45
C SER A 118 -3.09 0.66 -3.73
N GLN A 119 -3.28 -0.66 -3.82
CA GLN A 119 -2.99 -1.41 -5.05
C GLN A 119 -4.01 -1.11 -6.15
N GLN A 120 -5.30 -1.01 -5.81
CA GLN A 120 -6.33 -0.61 -6.77
C GLN A 120 -6.09 0.83 -7.28
N VAL A 121 -5.73 1.78 -6.38
CA VAL A 121 -5.31 3.13 -6.77
C VAL A 121 -4.16 3.06 -7.78
N SER A 122 -3.11 2.31 -7.48
CA SER A 122 -1.95 2.16 -8.37
C SER A 122 -2.34 1.59 -9.74
N TYR A 123 -3.28 0.64 -9.79
CA TYR A 123 -3.78 0.08 -11.04
C TYR A 123 -4.52 1.13 -11.87
N TYR A 124 -5.54 1.79 -11.31
CA TYR A 124 -6.33 2.77 -12.06
C TYR A 124 -5.54 4.04 -12.40
N ASP A 125 -4.56 4.43 -11.57
CA ASP A 125 -3.60 5.49 -11.92
C ASP A 125 -2.71 5.11 -13.10
N THR A 126 -2.29 3.85 -13.19
CA THR A 126 -1.57 3.34 -14.35
C THR A 126 -2.47 3.34 -15.58
N LEU A 127 -3.71 2.83 -15.45
CA LEU A 127 -4.66 2.74 -16.55
C LEU A 127 -4.98 4.11 -17.14
N ARG A 128 -5.31 5.11 -16.32
CA ARG A 128 -5.57 6.49 -16.82
C ARG A 128 -4.34 7.18 -17.41
N SER A 129 -3.13 6.70 -17.08
CA SER A 129 -1.90 7.22 -17.69
C SER A 129 -1.64 6.61 -19.07
N LEU A 130 -2.11 5.36 -19.27
CA LEU A 130 -2.02 4.66 -20.56
C LEU A 130 -3.16 5.04 -21.50
N ASP A 131 -4.35 5.28 -20.95
CA ASP A 131 -5.56 5.67 -21.67
C ASP A 131 -6.22 6.89 -20.99
N PRO A 132 -5.75 8.11 -21.29
CA PRO A 132 -6.23 9.33 -20.64
C PRO A 132 -7.70 9.68 -20.94
N GLU A 133 -8.23 9.22 -22.07
CA GLU A 133 -9.61 9.49 -22.49
C GLU A 133 -10.63 8.59 -21.78
N ASN A 134 -10.15 7.59 -21.02
CA ASN A 134 -10.99 6.70 -20.23
C ASN A 134 -11.60 7.39 -19.01
N LYS A 135 -12.78 7.99 -19.21
CA LYS A 135 -13.52 8.71 -18.16
C LYS A 135 -13.87 7.83 -16.97
N GLU A 136 -14.15 6.54 -17.19
CA GLU A 136 -14.47 5.59 -16.12
C GLU A 136 -13.24 5.32 -15.24
N ALA A 137 -12.08 5.06 -15.84
CA ALA A 137 -10.82 4.86 -15.12
C ALA A 137 -10.44 6.10 -14.31
N LEU A 138 -10.67 7.30 -14.84
CA LEU A 138 -10.46 8.55 -14.12
C LEU A 138 -11.38 8.69 -12.89
N GLN A 139 -12.67 8.38 -13.04
CA GLN A 139 -13.64 8.45 -11.94
C GLN A 139 -13.29 7.44 -10.84
N ILE A 140 -12.97 6.20 -11.22
CA ILE A 140 -12.58 5.14 -10.25
C ILE A 140 -11.27 5.51 -9.56
N SER A 141 -10.26 5.98 -10.29
CA SER A 141 -9.00 6.46 -9.72
C SER A 141 -9.24 7.55 -8.67
N ARG A 142 -10.05 8.58 -8.98
CA ARG A 142 -10.39 9.65 -8.03
C ARG A 142 -11.14 9.14 -6.81
N PHE A 143 -12.12 8.25 -7.00
CA PHE A 143 -12.86 7.64 -5.91
C PHE A 143 -11.96 6.85 -4.96
N LEU A 144 -11.11 5.98 -5.52
CA LEU A 144 -10.15 5.19 -4.73
C LEU A 144 -9.08 6.07 -4.07
N ALA A 145 -8.62 7.14 -4.74
CA ALA A 145 -7.67 8.08 -4.17
C ALA A 145 -8.25 8.81 -2.95
N ALA A 146 -9.54 9.19 -2.99
CA ALA A 146 -10.24 9.78 -1.85
C ALA A 146 -10.28 8.82 -0.65
N ILE A 147 -10.69 7.57 -0.86
CA ILE A 147 -10.68 6.53 0.20
C ILE A 147 -9.27 6.35 0.75
N ASN A 148 -8.28 6.22 -0.12
CA ASN A 148 -6.88 5.99 0.26
C ASN A 148 -6.28 7.17 1.04
N GLY A 149 -6.74 8.39 0.76
CA GLY A 149 -6.41 9.60 1.53
C GLY A 149 -6.95 9.53 2.95
N LEU A 150 -8.27 9.33 3.11
CA LEU A 150 -8.93 9.20 4.41
C LEU A 150 -8.34 8.06 5.25
N MET A 151 -8.11 6.90 4.62
CA MET A 151 -7.43 5.78 5.27
C MET A 151 -5.98 6.10 5.63
N GLY A 152 -5.35 7.01 4.88
CA GLY A 152 -4.00 7.46 5.14
C GLY A 152 -3.89 8.26 6.41
N ASP A 153 -4.77 9.24 6.57
CA ASP A 153 -4.83 10.12 7.74
C ASP A 153 -5.18 9.30 8.98
N LYS A 154 -6.23 8.47 8.90
CA LYS A 154 -6.62 7.61 10.04
C LYS A 154 -5.53 6.64 10.48
N HIS A 155 -4.77 6.07 9.54
CA HIS A 155 -3.63 5.22 9.89
C HIS A 155 -2.52 6.00 10.58
N ASP A 156 -2.24 7.23 10.12
CA ASP A 156 -1.22 8.08 10.73
C ASP A 156 -1.62 8.42 12.19
N ASP A 157 -2.91 8.66 12.46
CA ASP A 157 -3.45 8.82 13.83
C ASP A 157 -3.25 7.56 14.68
N MET A 158 -3.61 6.38 14.15
CA MET A 158 -3.45 5.10 14.88
C MET A 158 -1.98 4.80 15.22
N VAL A 159 -1.05 5.18 14.35
CA VAL A 159 0.39 5.04 14.62
C VAL A 159 0.84 6.04 15.69
N ALA A 160 0.35 7.27 15.65
CA ALA A 160 0.66 8.27 16.67
C ALA A 160 0.15 7.85 18.06
N ASP A 161 -1.09 7.35 18.15
CA ASP A 161 -1.69 6.88 19.40
C ASP A 161 -0.92 5.69 20.01
N ASP A 162 -0.46 4.75 19.17
CA ASP A 162 0.35 3.61 19.61
C ASP A 162 1.73 4.06 20.11
N MET A 163 2.36 5.01 19.41
CA MET A 163 3.66 5.57 19.81
C MET A 163 3.61 6.37 21.12
N GLU A 164 2.44 6.91 21.47
CA GLU A 164 2.20 7.64 22.72
C GLU A 164 1.61 6.76 23.83
N ASN A 165 1.49 5.44 23.58
CA ASN A 165 0.83 4.48 24.47
C ASN A 165 -0.61 4.85 24.84
N ARG A 166 -1.28 5.70 24.04
CA ARG A 166 -2.69 6.08 24.26
C ARG A 166 -3.62 4.95 23.88
N GLN A 167 -3.34 4.30 22.76
CA GLN A 167 -4.11 3.17 22.28
C GLN A 167 -3.21 2.23 21.48
N SER A 168 -3.23 0.94 21.80
CA SER A 168 -2.45 -0.04 21.06
C SER A 168 -2.92 -0.13 19.61
N TYR A 169 -1.97 -0.20 18.67
CA TYR A 169 -2.25 -0.38 17.24
C TYR A 169 -3.10 -1.63 16.95
N ASP A 170 -2.96 -2.68 17.76
CA ASP A 170 -3.70 -3.93 17.60
C ASP A 170 -5.05 -3.94 18.33
N ALA A 171 -5.39 -2.87 19.08
CA ALA A 171 -6.70 -2.76 19.70
C ALA A 171 -7.79 -2.59 18.61
N PRO A 172 -8.87 -3.40 18.61
CA PRO A 172 -9.95 -3.26 17.63
C PRO A 172 -10.71 -1.93 17.78
N VAL A 173 -10.79 -1.15 16.70
CA VAL A 173 -11.50 0.14 16.65
C VAL A 173 -12.61 0.11 15.61
N ALA A 174 -13.71 0.81 15.86
CA ALA A 174 -14.72 1.02 14.84
C ALA A 174 -14.11 1.78 13.65
N LEU A 175 -14.43 1.32 12.44
CA LEU A 175 -14.04 2.02 11.23
C LEU A 175 -14.82 3.34 11.14
N ASP A 176 -14.15 4.41 10.73
CA ASP A 176 -14.82 5.68 10.44
C ASP A 176 -15.97 5.47 9.44
N SER A 177 -17.09 6.13 9.68
CA SER A 177 -18.32 5.91 8.90
C SER A 177 -18.17 6.28 7.42
N ASP A 178 -17.41 7.33 7.09
CA ASP A 178 -17.18 7.75 5.70
C ASP A 178 -16.27 6.74 4.99
N ILE A 179 -15.20 6.28 5.65
CA ILE A 179 -14.34 5.21 5.12
C ILE A 179 -15.15 3.93 4.88
N ARG A 180 -15.97 3.52 5.86
CA ARG A 180 -16.80 2.31 5.77
C ARG A 180 -17.76 2.37 4.61
N GLN A 181 -18.57 3.43 4.51
CA GLN A 181 -19.58 3.59 3.46
C GLN A 181 -18.96 3.54 2.06
N ARG A 182 -17.80 4.17 1.86
CA ARG A 182 -17.11 4.17 0.55
C ARG A 182 -16.56 2.78 0.20
N LEU A 183 -16.04 2.03 1.17
CA LEU A 183 -15.58 0.65 0.96
C LEU A 183 -16.76 -0.28 0.63
N GLU A 184 -17.89 -0.13 1.33
CA GLU A 184 -19.13 -0.88 1.06
C GLU A 184 -19.70 -0.55 -0.33
N LEU A 185 -19.67 0.73 -0.73
CA LEU A 185 -20.04 1.15 -2.08
C LEU A 185 -19.11 0.54 -3.14
N LEU A 186 -17.79 0.52 -2.90
CA LEU A 186 -16.83 -0.12 -3.81
C LEU A 186 -17.18 -1.59 -4.02
N ILE A 187 -17.41 -2.33 -2.93
CA ILE A 187 -17.71 -3.76 -2.97
C ILE A 187 -19.05 -4.04 -3.64
N SER A 188 -20.09 -3.26 -3.35
CA SER A 188 -21.42 -3.49 -3.96
C SER A 188 -21.46 -3.28 -5.47
N ARG A 189 -20.51 -2.52 -6.02
CA ARG A 189 -20.38 -2.25 -7.46
C ARG A 189 -19.33 -3.13 -8.16
N PHE A 190 -18.51 -3.86 -7.40
CA PHE A 190 -17.50 -4.72 -8.00
C PHE A 190 -18.11 -6.07 -8.39
N PRO A 191 -17.96 -6.53 -9.66
CA PRO A 191 -18.39 -7.87 -10.04
C PRO A 191 -17.45 -8.88 -9.37
N LEU A 192 -17.95 -9.55 -8.34
CA LEU A 192 -17.26 -10.64 -7.64
C LEU A 192 -17.45 -11.94 -8.42
#